data_AF-A0A7S2A2N2-F1
#
_entry.id   AF-A0A7S2A2N2-F1
#
_cell.length_a   1.000
_cell.length_b   1.000
_cell.length_c   1.000
_cell.angle_alpha   90.00
_cell.angle_beta   90.00
_cell.angle_gamma   90.00
#
_symmetry.space_group_name_H-M   'P 1'
#
loop_
_entity.id
_entity.type
_entity.pdbx_description
1 polymer ?
#
loop_
_entity_poly.entity_id
_entity_poly.type
_entity_poly.pdbx_seq_one_letter_code
_entity_poly.pdbx_strand_id
1 'polypeptide(L)'
;MLLIRDLTKAQLFDSAGLDQDEEARMVARALAETFRTAQRFEDEEDGISDTAGENANAVMSESDDYLTALSDTDDNEDEFFDGDDGNNNDTTSSEKKKKSVFRAKDLRMHLGLMNVISTSQERCLCLWVDKKEPAERHDALISVIRKSTFGGSEWNESNMSLYRKLVEWRDDVAAMESTMPGIVCSLDLIVSVAYKQPIDKSGLKLISYFLPELLEDEDLGYADDMFSIVKESLKENGQMIDKTAHLLWADRRKNVYQNGVTSQSRDLDDEKPRTRELDGGNNDDEDENEKSTYLTSTKVLSVLAGVMICAGVIILVKKRRR
;
A
#
# COMPACT_ATOMS: atom_id res chain seq x y z
N MET A 1 1.13 -15.91 6.57
CA MET A 1 2.09 -15.53 5.51
C MET A 1 3.43 -16.12 5.87
N LEU A 2 3.87 -17.20 5.21
CA LEU A 2 5.23 -17.74 5.37
C LEU A 2 6.20 -16.79 4.67
N LEU A 3 6.99 -16.04 5.43
CA LEU A 3 7.95 -15.09 4.88
C LEU A 3 9.18 -15.86 4.38
N ILE A 4 9.75 -15.43 3.24
CA ILE A 4 11.00 -15.98 2.67
C ILE A 4 12.17 -16.01 3.70
N ARG A 5 12.08 -15.18 4.75
CA ARG A 5 13.01 -15.20 5.88
C ARG A 5 12.96 -16.50 6.70
N ASP A 6 11.83 -17.20 6.75
CA ASP A 6 11.73 -18.50 7.42
C ASP A 6 12.39 -19.63 6.59
N LEU A 7 12.52 -19.46 5.26
CA LEU A 7 13.24 -20.40 4.40
C LEU A 7 14.78 -20.32 4.53
N THR A 8 15.31 -19.27 5.18
CA THR A 8 16.77 -19.05 5.28
C THR A 8 17.33 -19.22 6.70
N LYS A 9 16.48 -19.52 7.70
CA LYS A 9 16.99 -19.94 9.02
C LYS A 9 17.59 -21.33 8.90
N ALA A 10 18.92 -21.38 8.79
CA ALA A 10 19.74 -22.59 8.81
C ALA A 10 19.41 -23.56 9.98
N GLN A 11 18.80 -23.06 11.07
CA GLN A 11 18.43 -23.85 12.24
C GLN A 11 17.16 -24.70 12.07
N LEU A 12 16.33 -24.46 11.05
CA LEU A 12 15.21 -25.35 10.71
C LEU A 12 15.66 -26.59 9.92
N PHE A 13 16.86 -26.57 9.34
CA PHE A 13 17.42 -27.69 8.58
C PHE A 13 18.10 -28.76 9.45
N ASP A 14 18.31 -28.48 10.74
CA ASP A 14 18.98 -29.40 11.68
C ASP A 14 18.01 -30.14 12.61
N SER A 15 16.71 -29.81 12.62
CA SER A 15 15.72 -30.50 13.45
C SER A 15 15.01 -31.63 12.70
N ALA A 16 15.62 -32.81 12.79
CA ALA A 16 14.98 -34.13 12.83
C ALA A 16 13.98 -34.53 11.71
N GLY A 17 14.51 -35.19 10.69
CA GLY A 17 13.95 -36.46 10.19
C GLY A 17 12.68 -36.43 9.35
N LEU A 18 12.17 -35.26 8.97
CA LEU A 18 11.24 -35.17 7.85
C LEU A 18 12.03 -35.28 6.54
N ASP A 19 11.53 -36.10 5.62
CA ASP A 19 12.14 -36.34 4.31
C ASP A 19 12.39 -35.00 3.63
N GLN A 20 13.66 -34.57 3.57
CA GLN A 20 14.07 -33.35 2.86
C GLN A 20 13.54 -33.33 1.42
N ASP A 21 13.31 -34.51 0.85
CA ASP A 21 12.70 -34.71 -0.47
C ASP A 21 11.21 -34.31 -0.52
N GLU A 22 10.45 -34.50 0.55
CA GLU A 22 9.03 -34.10 0.60
C GLU A 22 8.87 -32.59 0.77
N GLU A 23 9.70 -31.98 1.61
CA GLU A 23 9.73 -30.53 1.77
C GLU A 23 10.21 -29.84 0.48
N ALA A 24 11.27 -30.34 -0.15
CA ALA A 24 11.73 -29.85 -1.44
C ALA A 24 10.66 -29.99 -2.54
N ARG A 25 9.88 -31.08 -2.53
CA ARG A 25 8.72 -31.25 -3.45
C ARG A 25 7.61 -30.25 -3.17
N MET A 26 7.35 -29.94 -1.91
CA MET A 26 6.31 -28.97 -1.52
C MET A 26 6.69 -27.56 -1.98
N VAL A 27 7.94 -27.15 -1.73
CA VAL A 27 8.48 -25.86 -2.20
C VAL A 27 8.47 -25.81 -3.73
N ALA A 28 8.93 -26.85 -4.41
CA ALA A 28 8.94 -26.90 -5.88
C ALA A 28 7.52 -26.83 -6.48
N ARG A 29 6.51 -27.44 -5.83
CA ARG A 29 5.10 -27.30 -6.25
C ARG A 29 4.59 -25.88 -6.08
N ALA A 30 4.80 -25.28 -4.91
CA ALA A 30 4.35 -23.92 -4.64
C ALA A 30 4.97 -22.92 -5.62
N LEU A 31 6.28 -23.07 -5.91
CA LEU A 31 7.00 -22.24 -6.88
C LEU A 31 6.51 -22.46 -8.32
N ALA A 32 6.25 -23.72 -8.71
CA ALA A 32 5.69 -24.02 -10.02
C ALA A 32 4.26 -23.46 -10.18
N GLU A 33 3.48 -23.38 -9.10
CA GLU A 33 2.14 -22.82 -9.09
C GLU A 33 2.13 -21.29 -9.16
N THR A 34 3.05 -20.62 -8.47
CA THR A 34 3.23 -19.16 -8.62
C THR A 34 3.70 -18.79 -10.03
N PHE A 35 4.63 -19.54 -10.63
CA PHE A 35 5.04 -19.31 -12.02
C PHE A 35 3.89 -19.52 -13.03
N ARG A 36 3.07 -20.56 -12.84
CA ARG A 36 1.89 -20.78 -13.70
C ARG A 36 0.86 -19.66 -13.55
N THR A 37 0.67 -19.17 -12.32
CA THR A 37 -0.25 -18.07 -12.05
C THR A 37 0.25 -16.79 -12.69
N ALA A 38 1.54 -16.48 -12.58
CA ALA A 38 2.15 -15.32 -13.25
C ALA A 38 2.03 -15.39 -14.77
N GLN A 39 2.28 -16.57 -15.37
CA GLN A 39 2.17 -16.77 -16.82
C GLN A 39 0.73 -16.59 -17.33
N ARG A 40 -0.29 -16.94 -16.53
CA ARG A 40 -1.70 -16.68 -16.91
C ARG A 40 -2.04 -15.20 -16.97
N PHE A 41 -1.39 -14.36 -16.17
CA PHE A 41 -1.61 -12.92 -16.22
C PHE A 41 -1.00 -12.29 -17.48
N GLU A 42 0.10 -12.84 -18.01
CA GLU A 42 0.72 -12.36 -19.25
C GLU A 42 -0.13 -12.73 -20.49
N ASP A 43 -0.77 -13.90 -20.51
CA ASP A 43 -1.60 -14.34 -21.65
C ASP A 43 -3.00 -13.68 -21.70
N GLU A 44 -3.48 -13.09 -20.60
CA GLU A 44 -4.80 -12.43 -20.53
C GLU A 44 -4.76 -10.92 -20.85
N GLU A 45 -3.57 -10.32 -20.99
CA GLU A 45 -3.41 -8.88 -21.27
C GLU A 45 -3.52 -8.53 -22.77
N ASP A 46 -3.34 -9.51 -23.67
CA ASP A 46 -3.50 -9.32 -25.13
C ASP A 46 -4.96 -9.41 -25.63
N GLY A 47 -5.93 -9.61 -24.73
CA GLY A 47 -7.34 -9.87 -25.07
C GLY A 47 -8.29 -8.66 -25.02
N ILE A 48 -7.86 -7.49 -24.55
CA ILE A 48 -8.70 -6.29 -24.46
C ILE A 48 -8.36 -5.34 -25.61
N SER A 49 -8.76 -5.74 -26.81
CA SER A 49 -8.83 -4.89 -28.00
C SER A 49 -10.17 -4.13 -28.01
N ASP A 50 -10.04 -2.80 -28.02
CA ASP A 50 -10.96 -1.78 -28.51
C ASP A 50 -12.43 -1.79 -28.06
N THR A 51 -12.71 -1.02 -27.00
CA THR A 51 -13.86 -0.12 -27.01
C THR A 51 -13.42 1.30 -26.63
N ALA A 52 -13.61 2.20 -27.59
CA ALA A 52 -13.21 3.60 -27.62
C ALA A 52 -13.65 4.43 -26.40
N GLY A 53 -12.76 5.33 -25.98
CA GLY A 53 -13.05 6.37 -24.99
C GLY A 53 -11.86 7.31 -24.80
N GLU A 54 -11.68 8.23 -25.74
CA GLU A 54 -10.71 9.32 -25.69
C GLU A 54 -10.86 10.15 -24.40
N ASN A 55 -9.80 10.28 -23.61
CA ASN A 55 -9.32 11.61 -23.21
C ASN A 55 -7.89 11.54 -22.66
N ALA A 56 -6.98 12.18 -23.38
CA ALA A 56 -5.56 12.28 -23.05
C ALA A 56 -5.30 13.45 -22.09
N ASN A 57 -4.63 13.16 -20.97
CA ASN A 57 -3.56 14.01 -20.45
C ASN A 57 -2.83 13.32 -19.30
N ALA A 58 -1.62 12.82 -19.56
CA ALA A 58 -0.44 12.97 -18.69
C ALA A 58 0.74 12.20 -19.30
N VAL A 59 1.60 12.98 -19.95
CA VAL A 59 3.01 12.68 -20.20
C VAL A 59 3.73 12.43 -18.88
N MET A 60 4.40 11.29 -18.74
CA MET A 60 5.68 11.12 -18.04
C MET A 60 6.30 9.81 -18.56
N SER A 61 7.19 9.98 -19.54
CA SER A 61 8.07 8.95 -20.08
C SER A 61 9.33 8.90 -19.24
N GLU A 62 9.66 7.75 -18.65
CA GLU A 62 11.03 7.34 -18.35
C GLU A 62 11.11 5.80 -18.27
N SER A 63 11.23 5.19 -19.45
CA SER A 63 11.99 3.96 -19.78
C SER A 63 11.95 2.79 -18.77
N ASP A 64 10.95 1.92 -18.92
CA ASP A 64 10.98 0.54 -18.45
C ASP A 64 11.37 -0.40 -19.61
N ASP A 65 12.66 -0.46 -19.93
CA ASP A 65 13.24 -1.55 -20.73
C ASP A 65 13.46 -2.77 -19.81
N TYR A 66 12.36 -3.38 -19.35
CA TYR A 66 12.40 -4.66 -18.63
C TYR A 66 12.10 -5.80 -19.62
N LEU A 67 13.09 -6.67 -19.82
CA LEU A 67 12.99 -7.96 -20.52
C LEU A 67 12.89 -7.93 -22.06
N THR A 68 13.96 -7.46 -22.72
CA THR A 68 14.30 -8.01 -24.04
C THR A 68 14.73 -9.46 -23.83
N ALA A 69 13.87 -10.40 -24.18
CA ALA A 69 14.20 -11.83 -24.19
C ALA A 69 15.46 -12.05 -25.04
N LEU A 70 16.50 -12.62 -24.45
CA LEU A 70 17.65 -13.12 -25.19
C LEU A 70 17.15 -14.26 -26.07
N SER A 71 16.86 -13.97 -27.34
CA SER A 71 16.66 -14.99 -28.36
C SER A 71 18.02 -15.62 -28.65
N ASP A 72 18.31 -16.75 -27.99
CA ASP A 72 19.37 -17.67 -28.40
C ASP A 72 19.13 -18.03 -29.86
N THR A 73 19.88 -17.37 -30.74
CA THR A 73 19.96 -17.70 -32.16
C THR A 73 21.03 -18.77 -32.24
N ASP A 74 20.60 -20.02 -32.09
CA ASP A 74 21.46 -21.19 -32.23
C ASP A 74 21.65 -21.43 -33.74
N ASP A 75 22.72 -20.84 -34.29
CA ASP A 75 23.19 -21.05 -35.65
C ASP A 75 23.59 -22.52 -35.84
N ASN A 76 22.62 -23.35 -36.23
CA ASN A 76 22.87 -24.63 -36.89
C ASN A 76 22.64 -24.46 -38.39
N GLU A 77 23.67 -23.92 -39.05
CA GLU A 77 23.88 -24.16 -40.46
C GLU A 77 24.38 -25.62 -40.60
N ASP A 78 23.57 -26.49 -41.19
CA ASP A 78 24.02 -27.45 -42.21
C ASP A 78 22.89 -28.38 -42.69
N GLU A 79 23.01 -28.75 -43.97
CA GLU A 79 22.30 -29.80 -44.72
C GLU A 79 21.03 -29.40 -45.49
N PHE A 80 21.29 -28.72 -46.61
CA PHE A 80 20.49 -28.78 -47.83
C PHE A 80 20.47 -30.23 -48.38
N PHE A 81 19.36 -30.94 -48.21
CA PHE A 81 19.07 -32.16 -48.96
C PHE A 81 17.77 -31.97 -49.74
N ASP A 82 17.91 -31.88 -51.06
CA ASP A 82 16.83 -31.85 -52.03
C ASP A 82 16.16 -33.24 -52.11
N GLY A 83 14.83 -33.27 -52.10
CA GLY A 83 14.07 -34.39 -52.66
C GLY A 83 13.01 -35.00 -51.75
N ASP A 84 11.77 -34.84 -52.19
CA ASP A 84 10.81 -35.93 -52.45
C ASP A 84 9.42 -35.73 -51.83
N ASP A 85 8.45 -35.98 -52.71
CA ASP A 85 7.01 -35.89 -52.54
C ASP A 85 6.50 -36.80 -51.41
N GLY A 86 5.50 -36.36 -50.67
CA GLY A 86 4.61 -37.30 -50.00
C GLY A 86 4.00 -36.83 -48.69
N ASN A 87 2.75 -36.38 -48.79
CA ASN A 87 1.62 -36.98 -48.07
C ASN A 87 1.90 -37.47 -46.63
N ASN A 88 1.41 -36.75 -45.61
CA ASN A 88 0.53 -37.31 -44.56
C ASN A 88 0.23 -36.30 -43.44
N ASN A 89 -1.06 -36.16 -43.16
CA ASN A 89 -1.72 -35.99 -41.87
C ASN A 89 -0.96 -35.32 -40.71
N ASP A 90 -1.47 -34.15 -40.34
CA ASP A 90 -1.90 -33.80 -38.98
C ASP A 90 -1.24 -34.61 -37.85
N THR A 91 -0.13 -34.10 -37.38
CA THR A 91 0.24 -34.28 -35.98
C THR A 91 0.88 -32.97 -35.56
N THR A 92 0.09 -32.08 -34.96
CA THR A 92 0.63 -30.96 -34.17
C THR A 92 1.43 -31.56 -33.01
N SER A 93 2.68 -31.94 -33.29
CA SER A 93 3.66 -32.36 -32.30
C SER A 93 3.96 -31.14 -31.45
N SER A 94 3.18 -30.94 -30.39
CA SER A 94 3.56 -30.03 -29.32
C SER A 94 4.89 -30.56 -28.78
N GLU A 95 6.00 -30.04 -29.30
CA GLU A 95 7.32 -30.30 -28.75
C GLU A 95 7.27 -29.83 -27.31
N LYS A 96 7.10 -30.79 -26.40
CA LYS A 96 7.11 -30.55 -24.96
C LYS A 96 8.53 -30.11 -24.65
N LYS A 97 8.77 -28.78 -24.69
CA LYS A 97 10.02 -28.15 -24.27
C LYS A 97 10.42 -28.82 -22.96
N LYS A 98 11.48 -29.64 -23.02
CA LYS A 98 11.94 -30.43 -21.88
C LYS A 98 12.32 -29.41 -20.82
N LYS A 99 11.55 -29.33 -19.74
CA LYS A 99 11.84 -28.43 -18.62
C LYS A 99 13.24 -28.78 -18.12
N SER A 100 14.19 -27.88 -18.33
CA SER A 100 15.54 -28.04 -17.83
C SER A 100 15.48 -27.99 -16.30
N VAL A 101 15.72 -29.14 -15.67
CA VAL A 101 15.83 -29.23 -14.22
C VAL A 101 17.24 -28.81 -13.85
N PHE A 102 17.42 -27.53 -13.54
CA PHE A 102 18.68 -27.02 -13.02
C PHE A 102 18.90 -27.49 -11.59
N ARG A 103 20.11 -27.94 -11.25
CA ARG A 103 20.47 -28.22 -9.85
C ARG A 103 20.69 -26.89 -9.12
N ALA A 104 20.35 -26.84 -7.83
CA ALA A 104 20.45 -25.61 -7.03
C ALA A 104 21.85 -24.97 -7.01
N LYS A 105 22.91 -25.79 -7.13
CA LYS A 105 24.29 -25.30 -7.24
C LYS A 105 24.55 -24.55 -8.55
N ASP A 106 23.87 -24.92 -9.63
CA ASP A 106 24.04 -24.34 -10.96
C ASP A 106 23.21 -23.04 -11.10
N LEU A 107 22.15 -22.88 -10.29
CA LEU A 107 21.39 -21.62 -10.20
C LEU A 107 22.27 -20.43 -9.79
N ARG A 108 23.29 -20.66 -8.96
CA ARG A 108 24.24 -19.60 -8.55
C ARG A 108 25.13 -19.11 -9.69
N MET A 109 25.30 -19.91 -10.74
CA MET A 109 26.08 -19.56 -11.92
C MET A 109 25.27 -18.72 -12.92
N HIS A 110 23.94 -18.70 -12.77
CA HIS A 110 23.06 -17.93 -13.65
C HIS A 110 22.98 -16.47 -13.19
N LEU A 111 23.88 -15.63 -13.70
CA LEU A 111 24.02 -14.23 -13.31
C LEU A 111 22.70 -13.44 -13.38
N GLY A 112 21.89 -13.67 -14.43
CA GLY A 112 20.58 -13.01 -14.56
C GLY A 112 19.60 -13.35 -13.42
N LEU A 113 19.58 -14.60 -12.96
CA LEU A 113 18.71 -15.04 -11.88
C LEU A 113 19.20 -14.46 -10.55
N MET A 114 20.51 -14.53 -10.31
CA MET A 114 21.11 -13.95 -9.12
C MET A 114 20.89 -12.44 -9.03
N ASN A 115 20.90 -11.73 -10.16
CA ASN A 115 20.58 -10.30 -10.21
C ASN A 115 19.11 -10.04 -9.82
N VAL A 116 18.15 -10.77 -10.41
CA VAL A 116 16.73 -10.64 -10.06
C VAL A 116 16.50 -10.94 -8.57
N ILE A 117 17.13 -11.98 -8.04
CA ILE A 117 17.06 -12.31 -6.60
C ILE A 117 17.63 -11.15 -5.78
N SER A 118 18.81 -10.64 -6.11
CA SER A 118 19.44 -9.52 -5.41
C SER A 118 18.56 -8.28 -5.44
N THR A 119 18.03 -7.89 -6.59
CA THR A 119 17.12 -6.75 -6.72
C THR A 119 15.83 -6.96 -5.94
N SER A 120 15.27 -8.17 -5.95
CA SER A 120 14.07 -8.48 -5.15
C SER A 120 14.34 -8.35 -3.65
N GLN A 121 15.50 -8.83 -3.17
CA GLN A 121 15.92 -8.74 -1.78
C GLN A 121 16.18 -7.29 -1.38
N GLU A 122 16.84 -6.50 -2.23
CA GLU A 122 17.07 -5.08 -2.01
C GLU A 122 15.74 -4.31 -1.92
N ARG A 123 14.78 -4.59 -2.82
CA ARG A 123 13.44 -3.97 -2.78
C ARG A 123 12.67 -4.38 -1.52
N CYS A 124 12.68 -5.66 -1.15
CA CYS A 124 12.08 -6.12 0.11
C CYS A 124 12.74 -5.45 1.32
N LEU A 125 14.07 -5.32 1.33
CA LEU A 125 14.78 -4.59 2.38
C LEU A 125 14.39 -3.11 2.38
N CYS A 126 14.27 -2.45 1.23
CA CYS A 126 13.84 -1.06 1.14
C CYS A 126 12.42 -0.83 1.64
N LEU A 127 11.53 -1.83 1.49
CA LEU A 127 10.19 -1.85 2.06
C LEU A 127 10.21 -2.08 3.58
N TRP A 128 11.23 -2.79 4.08
CA TRP A 128 11.37 -3.13 5.49
C TRP A 128 12.24 -2.14 6.28
N VAL A 129 13.03 -1.32 5.60
CA VAL A 129 13.73 -0.19 6.24
C VAL A 129 12.65 0.73 6.80
N ASP A 130 12.81 1.12 8.08
CA ASP A 130 11.91 1.94 8.88
C ASP A 130 11.67 3.34 8.28
N LYS A 131 11.10 3.41 7.09
CA LYS A 131 10.55 4.62 6.52
C LYS A 131 9.26 4.87 7.27
N LYS A 132 9.33 5.82 8.21
CA LYS A 132 8.14 6.32 8.88
C LYS A 132 7.12 6.75 7.83
N GLU A 133 5.94 6.18 7.94
CA GLU A 133 4.80 6.55 7.09
C GLU A 133 4.54 8.05 7.24
N PRO A 134 4.33 8.81 6.14
CA PRO A 134 4.18 10.26 6.20
C PRO A 134 2.80 10.64 6.75
N ALA A 135 2.66 10.60 8.07
CA ALA A 135 1.38 10.78 8.77
C ALA A 135 0.65 12.09 8.43
N GLU A 136 1.37 13.18 8.15
CA GLU A 136 0.77 14.47 7.82
C GLU A 136 0.22 14.57 6.40
N ARG A 137 0.65 13.67 5.50
CA ARG A 137 0.25 13.67 4.08
C ARG A 137 -0.77 12.59 3.76
N HIS A 138 -1.40 12.01 4.77
CA HIS A 138 -2.35 10.92 4.60
C HIS A 138 -3.66 11.42 3.99
N ASP A 139 -4.15 10.77 2.92
CA ASP A 139 -5.31 11.22 2.14
C ASP A 139 -6.60 11.31 2.97
N ALA A 140 -6.82 10.39 3.91
CA ALA A 140 -7.97 10.47 4.79
C ALA A 140 -7.92 11.66 5.76
N LEU A 141 -6.74 12.03 6.27
CA LEU A 141 -6.57 13.22 7.10
C LEU A 141 -6.90 14.47 6.28
N ILE A 142 -6.33 14.58 5.08
CA ILE A 142 -6.58 15.69 4.15
C ILE A 142 -8.07 15.77 3.80
N SER A 143 -8.71 14.62 3.57
CA SER A 143 -10.14 14.54 3.24
C SER A 143 -11.04 15.01 4.39
N VAL A 144 -10.72 14.66 5.63
CA VAL A 144 -11.47 15.12 6.81
C VAL A 144 -11.28 16.62 7.04
N ILE A 145 -10.04 17.11 6.94
CA ILE A 145 -9.73 18.55 7.03
C ILE A 145 -10.50 19.32 5.94
N ARG A 146 -10.45 18.86 4.69
CA ARG A 146 -11.19 19.49 3.58
C ARG A 146 -12.70 19.48 3.83
N LYS A 147 -13.28 18.39 4.34
CA LYS A 147 -14.72 18.35 4.66
C LYS A 147 -15.10 19.33 5.76
N SER A 148 -14.20 19.57 6.72
CA SER A 148 -14.44 20.54 7.79
C SER A 148 -14.53 21.99 7.29
N THR A 149 -13.83 22.34 6.20
CA THR A 149 -13.91 23.69 5.63
C THR A 149 -15.23 23.98 4.88
N PHE A 150 -15.97 22.94 4.48
CA PHE A 150 -17.23 23.08 3.73
C PHE A 150 -18.49 22.92 4.62
N GLY A 151 -18.41 23.25 5.92
CA GLY A 151 -19.55 23.17 6.84
C GLY A 151 -19.83 21.78 7.41
N GLY A 152 -18.87 20.84 7.30
CA GLY A 152 -18.88 19.58 8.03
C GLY A 152 -18.52 19.75 9.52
N SER A 153 -18.50 18.65 10.28
CA SER A 153 -18.00 18.69 11.67
C SER A 153 -16.56 19.18 11.69
N GLU A 154 -16.27 20.14 12.55
CA GLU A 154 -14.99 20.85 12.58
C GLU A 154 -13.84 19.93 13.00
N TRP A 155 -12.79 19.87 12.18
CA TRP A 155 -11.50 19.31 12.58
C TRP A 155 -10.70 20.42 13.26
N ASN A 156 -10.54 20.33 14.58
CA ASN A 156 -9.90 21.36 15.40
C ASN A 156 -8.46 20.98 15.78
N GLU A 157 -7.72 21.94 16.36
CA GLU A 157 -6.32 21.68 16.79
C GLU A 157 -6.23 20.57 17.84
N SER A 158 -7.28 20.37 18.63
CA SER A 158 -7.32 19.27 19.58
C SER A 158 -7.37 17.90 18.89
N ASN A 159 -8.21 17.74 17.86
CA ASN A 159 -8.22 16.52 17.04
C ASN A 159 -6.84 16.29 16.39
N MET A 160 -6.18 17.37 15.93
CA MET A 160 -4.84 17.28 15.35
C MET A 160 -3.78 16.86 16.39
N SER A 161 -3.86 17.37 17.62
CA SER A 161 -2.97 16.99 18.70
C SER A 161 -3.18 15.52 19.11
N LEU A 162 -4.44 15.10 19.25
CA LEU A 162 -4.80 13.69 19.50
C LEU A 162 -4.30 12.77 18.38
N TYR A 163 -4.48 13.18 17.12
CA TYR A 163 -3.97 12.43 15.96
C TYR A 163 -2.45 12.21 16.07
N ARG A 164 -1.67 13.25 16.37
CA ARG A 164 -0.21 13.14 16.54
C ARG A 164 0.15 12.19 17.70
N LYS A 165 -0.51 12.31 18.85
CA LYS A 165 -0.30 11.42 20.02
C LYS A 165 -0.58 9.95 19.65
N LEU A 166 -1.64 9.69 18.89
CA LEU A 166 -1.98 8.33 18.45
C LEU A 166 -1.00 7.77 17.42
N VAL A 167 -0.46 8.60 16.52
CA VAL A 167 0.59 8.19 15.58
C VAL A 167 1.88 7.83 16.32
N GLU A 168 2.28 8.62 17.31
CA GLU A 168 3.44 8.33 18.16
C GLU A 168 3.25 7.02 18.94
N TRP A 169 2.10 6.85 19.58
CA TRP A 169 1.73 5.60 20.26
C TRP A 169 1.79 4.39 19.32
N ARG A 170 1.29 4.52 18.08
CA ARG A 170 1.35 3.45 17.08
C ARG A 170 2.79 3.07 16.74
N ASP A 171 3.65 4.06 16.54
CA ASP A 171 5.07 3.82 16.26
C ASP A 171 5.76 3.12 17.44
N ASP A 172 5.41 3.49 18.67
CA ASP A 172 5.97 2.87 19.90
C ASP A 172 5.53 1.41 20.05
N VAL A 173 4.25 1.10 19.84
CA VAL A 173 3.73 -0.29 19.85
C VAL A 173 4.37 -1.11 18.73
N ALA A 174 4.52 -0.53 17.54
CA ALA A 174 5.18 -1.20 16.41
C ALA A 174 6.63 -1.56 16.73
N ALA A 175 7.37 -0.64 17.35
CA ALA A 175 8.73 -0.89 17.80
C ALA A 175 8.80 -1.96 18.90
N MET A 176 7.83 -1.98 19.83
CA MET A 176 7.74 -2.97 20.91
C MET A 176 7.51 -4.38 20.36
N GLU A 177 6.57 -4.51 19.43
CA GLU A 177 6.20 -5.79 18.80
C GLU A 177 7.11 -6.17 17.62
N SER A 178 8.14 -5.36 17.32
CA SER A 178 9.05 -5.56 16.19
C SER A 178 8.30 -5.75 14.86
N THR A 179 7.24 -4.97 14.66
CA THR A 179 6.34 -5.03 13.50
C THR A 179 6.24 -3.67 12.81
N MET A 180 5.58 -3.64 11.65
CA MET A 180 5.32 -2.38 10.94
C MET A 180 4.15 -1.62 11.59
N PRO A 181 4.20 -0.27 11.66
CA PRO A 181 3.10 0.54 12.22
C PRO A 181 1.73 0.24 11.59
N GLY A 182 1.69 -0.03 10.28
CA GLY A 182 0.45 -0.39 9.58
C GLY A 182 -0.20 -1.69 10.05
N ILE A 183 0.58 -2.62 10.62
CA ILE A 183 0.07 -3.88 11.21
C ILE A 183 -0.58 -3.62 12.58
N VAL A 184 -0.04 -2.66 13.35
CA VAL A 184 -0.67 -2.20 14.59
C VAL A 184 -1.99 -1.52 14.29
N CYS A 185 -1.98 -0.51 13.43
CA CYS A 185 -3.18 0.08 12.86
C CYS A 185 -2.90 0.97 11.64
N SER A 186 -3.84 0.97 10.69
CA SER A 186 -3.82 1.90 9.55
C SER A 186 -3.99 3.37 10.00
N LEU A 187 -3.37 4.31 9.29
CA LEU A 187 -3.60 5.75 9.53
C LEU A 187 -5.07 6.15 9.36
N ASP A 188 -5.82 5.51 8.46
CA ASP A 188 -7.27 5.70 8.29
C ASP A 188 -8.06 5.50 9.60
N LEU A 189 -7.71 4.43 10.31
CA LEU A 189 -8.30 4.13 11.62
C LEU A 189 -7.92 5.20 12.62
N ILE A 190 -6.65 5.60 12.69
CA ILE A 190 -6.19 6.68 13.60
C ILE A 190 -6.93 7.99 13.32
N VAL A 191 -7.08 8.41 12.06
CA VAL A 191 -7.84 9.60 11.68
C VAL A 191 -9.28 9.48 12.19
N SER A 192 -9.89 8.32 12.01
CA SER A 192 -11.27 8.07 12.43
C SER A 192 -11.43 8.04 13.96
N VAL A 193 -10.44 7.51 14.69
CA VAL A 193 -10.38 7.50 16.15
C VAL A 193 -10.18 8.93 16.68
N ALA A 194 -9.25 9.70 16.11
CA ALA A 194 -9.05 11.10 16.48
C ALA A 194 -10.30 11.96 16.22
N TYR A 195 -11.03 11.66 15.14
CA TYR A 195 -12.26 12.38 14.78
C TYR A 195 -13.45 12.03 15.67
N LYS A 196 -13.68 10.74 15.94
CA LYS A 196 -14.89 10.25 16.63
C LYS A 196 -14.69 9.99 18.13
N GLN A 197 -13.44 9.91 18.58
CA GLN A 197 -13.03 9.77 19.97
C GLN A 197 -13.73 8.62 20.71
N PRO A 198 -13.60 7.36 20.23
CA PRO A 198 -14.17 6.21 20.91
C PRO A 198 -13.54 6.03 22.30
N ILE A 199 -14.36 5.74 23.30
CA ILE A 199 -13.93 5.55 24.70
C ILE A 199 -13.90 4.07 25.12
N ASP A 200 -14.40 3.19 24.25
CA ASP A 200 -14.59 1.77 24.47
C ASP A 200 -14.49 0.97 23.17
N LYS A 201 -14.31 -0.36 23.31
CA LYS A 201 -14.18 -1.30 22.19
C LYS A 201 -15.43 -1.34 21.30
N SER A 202 -16.62 -1.17 21.89
CA SER A 202 -17.88 -1.09 21.14
C SER A 202 -17.90 0.15 20.23
N GLY A 203 -17.52 1.31 20.76
CA GLY A 203 -17.36 2.53 19.99
C GLY A 203 -16.34 2.37 18.87
N LEU A 204 -15.21 1.71 19.14
CA LEU A 204 -14.19 1.43 18.12
C LEU A 204 -14.73 0.51 17.00
N LYS A 205 -15.48 -0.55 17.33
CA LYS A 205 -16.12 -1.45 16.35
C LYS A 205 -17.20 -0.75 15.49
N LEU A 206 -17.81 0.33 15.98
CA LEU A 206 -18.70 1.17 15.17
C LEU A 206 -17.94 2.00 14.13
N ILE A 207 -16.66 2.29 14.40
CA ILE A 207 -15.80 3.04 13.49
C ILE A 207 -15.27 2.11 12.39
N SER A 208 -14.63 1.01 12.81
CA SER A 208 -14.10 -0.02 11.93
C SER A 208 -14.68 -1.38 12.30
N TYR A 209 -15.30 -2.04 11.33
CA TYR A 209 -15.89 -3.36 11.52
C TYR A 209 -14.82 -4.43 11.77
N PHE A 210 -13.68 -4.32 11.08
CA PHE A 210 -12.52 -5.18 11.27
C PHE A 210 -11.46 -4.42 12.06
N LEU A 211 -11.06 -4.96 13.21
CA LEU A 211 -9.98 -4.41 14.00
C LEU A 211 -8.68 -5.17 13.69
N PRO A 212 -7.52 -4.48 13.65
CA PRO A 212 -6.23 -5.15 13.63
C PRO A 212 -6.10 -6.16 14.78
N GLU A 213 -5.45 -7.29 14.55
CA GLU A 213 -5.32 -8.38 15.53
C GLU A 213 -4.78 -7.90 16.88
N LEU A 214 -3.78 -7.01 16.86
CA LEU A 214 -3.18 -6.42 18.06
C LEU A 214 -4.15 -5.56 18.88
N LEU A 215 -5.20 -5.01 18.25
CA LEU A 215 -6.25 -4.25 18.92
C LEU A 215 -7.46 -5.11 19.30
N GLU A 216 -7.63 -6.26 18.67
CA GLU A 216 -8.69 -7.20 19.02
C GLU A 216 -8.33 -8.06 20.24
N ASP A 217 -7.05 -8.37 20.43
CA ASP A 217 -6.54 -9.10 21.58
C ASP A 217 -6.66 -8.29 22.88
N GLU A 218 -7.41 -8.82 23.84
CA GLU A 218 -7.66 -8.18 25.14
C GLU A 218 -6.50 -8.38 26.11
N ASP A 219 -5.68 -9.42 25.91
CA ASP A 219 -4.58 -9.75 26.81
C ASP A 219 -3.39 -8.79 26.63
N LEU A 220 -3.27 -8.14 25.46
CA LEU A 220 -2.21 -7.18 25.16
C LEU A 220 -2.46 -5.78 25.73
N GLY A 221 -3.73 -5.39 25.94
CA GLY A 221 -4.10 -4.09 26.51
C GLY A 221 -3.90 -2.87 25.60
N TYR A 222 -3.44 -3.04 24.36
CA TYR A 222 -3.17 -1.92 23.43
C TYR A 222 -4.41 -1.09 23.10
N ALA A 223 -5.58 -1.71 23.02
CA ALA A 223 -6.83 -0.97 22.85
C ALA A 223 -7.12 -0.06 24.05
N ASP A 224 -6.82 -0.50 25.27
CA ASP A 224 -7.01 0.30 26.48
C ASP A 224 -6.03 1.47 26.58
N ASP A 225 -4.79 1.29 26.11
CA ASP A 225 -3.82 2.38 25.97
C ASP A 225 -4.33 3.45 25.00
N MET A 226 -4.80 3.03 23.82
CA MET A 226 -5.43 3.94 22.86
C MET A 226 -6.62 4.70 23.48
N PHE A 227 -7.51 4.00 24.20
CA PHE A 227 -8.63 4.66 24.87
C PHE A 227 -8.20 5.59 25.98
N SER A 228 -7.09 5.30 26.66
CA SER A 228 -6.52 6.16 27.70
C SER A 228 -6.04 7.48 27.10
N ILE A 229 -5.33 7.44 25.97
CA ILE A 229 -4.89 8.63 25.22
C ILE A 229 -6.11 9.47 24.79
N VAL A 230 -7.16 8.84 24.27
CA VAL A 230 -8.39 9.53 23.86
C VAL A 230 -9.09 10.18 25.06
N LYS A 231 -9.22 9.46 26.19
CA LYS A 231 -9.85 9.97 27.41
C LYS A 231 -9.07 11.13 28.02
N GLU A 232 -7.74 11.11 27.95
CA GLU A 232 -6.88 12.20 28.39
C GLU A 232 -7.09 13.45 27.53
N SER A 233 -7.11 13.30 26.20
CA SER A 233 -7.37 14.42 25.28
C SER A 233 -8.76 15.03 25.51
N LEU A 234 -9.80 14.21 25.75
CA LEU A 234 -11.14 14.69 26.09
C LEU A 234 -11.15 15.53 27.37
N LYS A 235 -10.41 15.08 28.40
CA LYS A 235 -10.27 15.82 29.66
C LYS A 235 -9.52 17.13 29.47
N GLU A 236 -8.45 17.14 28.67
CA GLU A 236 -7.68 18.36 28.32
C GLU A 236 -8.58 19.42 27.65
N ASN A 237 -9.56 18.98 26.85
CA ASN A 237 -10.54 19.87 26.19
C ASN A 237 -11.69 20.35 27.09
N GLY A 238 -11.78 19.86 28.34
CA GLY A 238 -12.92 20.13 29.22
C GLY A 238 -14.24 19.51 28.74
N GLN A 239 -14.19 18.55 27.82
CA GLN A 239 -15.38 17.82 27.39
C GLN A 239 -15.74 16.75 28.42
N MET A 240 -16.99 16.75 28.89
CA MET A 240 -17.47 15.65 29.71
C MET A 240 -17.48 14.36 28.89
N ILE A 241 -16.96 13.28 29.48
CA ILE A 241 -17.00 11.94 28.91
C ILE A 241 -18.45 11.44 28.98
N ASP A 242 -19.26 11.81 28.01
CA ASP A 242 -20.60 11.26 27.87
C ASP A 242 -20.53 9.91 27.17
N LYS A 243 -20.85 8.83 27.90
CA LYS A 243 -20.90 7.47 27.35
C LYS A 243 -21.92 7.35 26.21
N THR A 244 -22.87 8.27 26.05
CA THR A 244 -23.87 8.22 24.99
C THR A 244 -23.45 8.91 23.68
N ALA A 245 -22.33 9.64 23.66
CA ALA A 245 -21.89 10.35 22.46
C ALA A 245 -21.71 9.42 21.23
N HIS A 246 -21.26 8.18 21.43
CA HIS A 246 -21.13 7.21 20.35
C HIS A 246 -22.49 6.75 19.77
N LEU A 247 -23.57 6.78 20.55
CA LEU A 247 -24.92 6.41 20.07
C LEU A 247 -25.46 7.46 19.09
N LEU A 248 -25.16 8.75 19.30
CA LEU A 248 -25.55 9.81 18.38
C LEU A 248 -24.93 9.62 16.98
N TRP A 249 -23.69 9.10 16.92
CA TRP A 249 -23.03 8.78 15.66
C TRP A 249 -23.64 7.56 14.96
N ALA A 250 -24.02 6.54 15.72
CA ALA A 250 -24.71 5.37 15.18
C ALA A 250 -26.05 5.76 14.55
N ASP A 251 -26.77 6.69 15.18
CA ASP A 251 -28.07 7.17 14.70
C ASP A 251 -27.94 8.03 13.43
N ARG A 252 -26.90 8.86 13.35
CA ARG A 252 -26.61 9.68 12.15
C ARG A 252 -26.34 8.82 10.92
N ARG A 253 -25.67 7.66 11.06
CA ARG A 253 -25.43 6.72 9.96
C ARG A 253 -26.73 6.09 9.45
N LYS A 254 -27.65 5.71 10.35
CA LYS A 254 -28.94 5.13 9.96
C LYS A 254 -29.80 6.11 9.15
N ASN A 255 -29.80 7.38 9.52
CA ASN A 255 -30.55 8.41 8.80
C ASN A 255 -30.05 8.67 7.37
N VAL A 256 -28.75 8.49 7.10
CA VAL A 256 -28.21 8.64 5.74
C VAL A 256 -28.71 7.53 4.82
N TYR A 257 -28.78 6.29 5.30
CA TYR A 257 -29.31 5.17 4.50
C TYR A 257 -30.81 5.26 4.29
N GLN A 258 -31.57 5.72 5.28
CA GLN A 258 -33.03 5.87 5.14
C GLN A 258 -33.41 7.05 4.23
N ASN A 259 -32.70 8.18 4.30
CA ASN A 259 -33.05 9.36 3.50
C ASN A 259 -32.39 9.38 2.11
N GLY A 260 -31.28 8.65 1.92
CA GLY A 260 -30.56 8.58 0.65
C GLY A 260 -31.23 7.68 -0.40
N VAL A 261 -32.02 6.69 0.02
CA VAL A 261 -32.66 5.73 -0.92
C VAL A 261 -33.95 6.29 -1.55
N THR A 262 -34.57 7.31 -0.96
CA THR A 262 -35.83 7.90 -1.47
C THR A 262 -35.68 9.02 -2.49
N SER A 263 -34.46 9.39 -2.90
CA SER A 263 -34.24 10.60 -3.73
C SER A 263 -33.91 10.35 -5.21
N GLN A 264 -33.98 9.11 -5.71
CA GLN A 264 -33.54 8.78 -7.08
C GLN A 264 -34.60 8.07 -7.95
N SER A 265 -35.88 8.23 -7.63
CA SER A 265 -37.01 7.76 -8.46
C SER A 265 -37.93 8.92 -8.86
N ARG A 266 -37.35 10.04 -9.30
CA ARG A 266 -38.08 11.12 -9.96
C ARG A 266 -37.75 11.10 -11.45
N ASP A 267 -38.65 10.49 -12.19
CA ASP A 267 -39.14 10.92 -13.50
C ASP A 267 -38.06 11.17 -14.56
N LEU A 268 -37.64 10.07 -15.20
CA LEU A 268 -37.15 10.06 -16.57
C LEU A 268 -38.32 10.32 -17.53
N ASP A 269 -38.88 11.52 -17.51
CA ASP A 269 -39.83 11.97 -18.52
C ASP A 269 -39.21 13.12 -19.34
N ASP A 270 -39.00 12.84 -20.62
CA ASP A 270 -38.94 13.79 -21.74
C ASP A 270 -37.97 14.99 -21.64
N GLU A 271 -36.66 14.77 -21.91
CA GLU A 271 -35.81 15.84 -22.44
C GLU A 271 -35.46 15.62 -23.92
N LYS A 272 -36.14 16.43 -24.73
CA LYS A 272 -35.97 16.68 -26.16
C LYS A 272 -34.54 17.13 -26.48
N PRO A 273 -33.91 16.63 -27.56
CA PRO A 273 -32.54 17.01 -27.92
C PRO A 273 -32.47 18.49 -28.30
N ARG A 274 -31.74 19.29 -27.50
CA ARG A 274 -31.31 20.64 -27.87
C ARG A 274 -29.99 20.56 -28.64
N THR A 275 -30.08 20.84 -29.93
CA THR A 275 -28.96 21.14 -30.81
C THR A 275 -28.22 22.36 -30.28
N ARG A 276 -26.94 22.19 -29.94
CA ARG A 276 -26.04 23.26 -29.50
C ARG A 276 -25.31 23.80 -30.72
N GLU A 277 -25.69 24.99 -31.15
CA GLU A 277 -24.94 25.76 -32.14
C GLU A 277 -23.57 26.13 -31.55
N LEU A 278 -22.53 25.90 -32.35
CA LEU A 278 -21.15 26.31 -32.08
C LEU A 278 -21.05 27.80 -32.39
N ASP A 279 -20.97 28.64 -31.36
CA ASP A 279 -20.54 30.03 -31.53
C ASP A 279 -19.12 30.18 -30.96
N GLY A 280 -18.20 30.47 -31.87
CA GLY A 280 -16.79 30.69 -31.61
C GLY A 280 -16.57 32.11 -31.13
N GLY A 281 -16.05 32.26 -29.92
CA GLY A 281 -15.59 33.53 -29.39
C GLY A 281 -14.11 33.44 -29.02
N ASN A 282 -13.26 33.90 -29.93
CA ASN A 282 -11.90 34.35 -29.61
C ASN A 282 -11.98 35.41 -28.50
N ASN A 283 -11.13 35.30 -27.48
CA ASN A 283 -10.62 36.44 -26.74
C ASN A 283 -9.18 36.11 -26.34
N ASP A 284 -8.26 36.60 -27.15
CA ASP A 284 -6.94 37.02 -26.71
C ASP A 284 -7.16 38.18 -25.73
N ASP A 285 -6.65 38.07 -24.50
CA ASP A 285 -6.26 39.24 -23.72
C ASP A 285 -5.16 38.83 -22.74
N GLU A 286 -4.03 39.51 -22.94
CA GLU A 286 -2.88 39.60 -22.06
C GLU A 286 -3.31 40.15 -20.69
N ASP A 287 -2.70 39.68 -19.60
CA ASP A 287 -2.36 40.59 -18.50
C ASP A 287 -1.31 39.98 -17.57
N GLU A 288 -0.19 40.69 -17.50
CA GLU A 288 0.85 40.56 -16.50
C GLU A 288 0.28 40.83 -15.10
N ASN A 289 0.60 40.03 -14.08
CA ASN A 289 0.85 40.61 -12.76
C ASN A 289 1.66 39.71 -11.81
N GLU A 290 2.88 40.18 -11.56
CA GLU A 290 3.65 40.21 -10.32
C GLU A 290 3.19 39.45 -9.05
N LYS A 291 4.25 38.95 -8.37
CA LYS A 291 4.43 38.76 -6.91
C LYS A 291 3.82 37.51 -6.25
N SER A 292 4.72 36.58 -5.88
CA SER A 292 4.91 36.23 -4.45
C SER A 292 6.15 35.34 -4.26
N THR A 293 7.34 35.96 -4.23
CA THR A 293 8.59 35.32 -3.78
C THR A 293 8.91 35.78 -2.36
N TYR A 294 8.19 35.28 -1.36
CA TYR A 294 8.60 35.39 0.05
C TYR A 294 8.03 34.22 0.85
N LEU A 295 8.74 33.08 0.93
CA LEU A 295 8.57 32.07 1.99
C LEU A 295 9.66 30.98 1.96
N THR A 296 10.92 31.35 1.77
CA THR A 296 12.06 30.42 1.87
C THR A 296 13.20 31.07 2.65
N SER A 297 13.07 31.23 3.97
CA SER A 297 14.24 31.58 4.79
C SER A 297 14.19 31.18 6.28
N THR A 298 13.03 30.79 6.83
CA THR A 298 12.92 30.49 8.27
C THR A 298 12.95 29.01 8.64
N LYS A 299 12.90 28.06 7.69
CA LYS A 299 12.88 26.62 7.99
C LYS A 299 14.26 25.93 8.00
N VAL A 300 15.32 26.57 7.50
CA VAL A 300 16.65 25.93 7.43
C VAL A 300 17.40 26.03 8.78
N LEU A 301 17.06 26.99 9.63
CA LEU A 301 17.72 27.17 10.93
C LEU A 301 17.17 26.26 12.06
N SER A 302 15.96 25.70 11.96
CA SER A 302 15.45 24.78 12.99
C SER A 302 15.97 23.35 12.86
N VAL A 303 16.31 22.91 11.63
CA VAL A 303 16.82 21.56 11.38
C VAL A 303 18.25 21.39 11.93
N LEU A 304 19.08 22.43 11.87
CA LEU A 304 20.44 22.39 12.41
C LEU A 304 20.49 22.40 13.95
N ALA A 305 19.49 23.00 14.62
CA ALA A 305 19.41 22.97 16.08
C ALA A 305 18.98 21.60 16.64
N GLY A 306 18.15 20.84 15.91
CA GLY A 306 17.70 19.51 16.33
C GLY A 306 18.79 18.42 16.24
N VAL A 307 19.69 18.51 15.25
CA VAL A 307 20.74 17.51 15.05
C VAL A 307 21.83 17.57 16.13
N MET A 308 22.10 18.75 16.72
CA MET A 308 23.10 18.87 17.80
C MET A 308 22.62 18.31 19.14
N ILE A 309 21.31 18.26 19.41
CA ILE A 309 20.79 17.72 20.68
C ILE A 309 20.84 16.19 20.67
N CYS A 310 20.62 15.54 19.52
CA CYS A 310 20.64 14.09 19.40
C CYS A 310 22.07 13.50 19.55
N ALA A 311 23.10 14.20 19.08
CA ALA A 311 24.48 13.75 19.26
C ALA A 311 24.95 13.81 20.73
N GLY A 312 24.44 14.77 21.51
CA GLY A 312 24.79 14.92 22.93
C GLY A 312 24.22 13.80 23.84
N VAL A 313 23.01 13.33 23.54
CA VAL A 313 22.33 12.30 24.37
C VAL A 313 22.97 10.91 24.18
N ILE A 314 23.42 10.59 22.96
CA ILE A 314 24.05 9.29 22.67
C ILE A 314 25.41 9.15 23.38
N ILE A 315 26.16 10.25 23.55
CA ILE A 315 27.45 10.24 24.26
C ILE A 315 27.25 10.05 25.78
N LEU A 316 26.16 10.57 26.34
CA LEU A 316 25.88 10.48 27.78
C LEU A 316 25.41 9.09 28.23
N VAL A 317 24.66 8.37 27.38
CA VAL A 317 24.22 6.99 27.69
C VAL A 317 25.39 6.01 27.64
N LYS A 318 26.39 6.23 26.77
CA LYS A 318 27.56 5.33 26.65
C LYS A 318 28.54 5.45 27.84
N LYS A 319 28.51 6.56 28.60
CA LYS A 319 29.38 6.77 29.76
C LYS A 319 28.83 6.18 31.07
N ARG A 320 27.56 5.76 31.11
CA ARG A 320 26.93 5.19 32.33
C ARG A 320 26.97 3.65 32.40
N ARG A 321 27.61 2.98 31.43
CA ARG A 321 27.78 1.52 31.37
C ARG A 321 29.25 1.06 31.47
N ARG A 322 30.12 1.84 32.11
CA ARG A 322 31.44 1.39 32.56
C ARG A 322 31.60 1.64 34.05
#